data_AF-A0A961GU62-F1
#
_entry.id   AF-A0A961GU62-F1
#
_cell.length_a   1.000
_cell.length_b   1.000
_cell.length_c   1.000
_cell.angle_alpha   90.00
_cell.angle_beta   90.00
_cell.angle_gamma   90.00
#
_symmetry.space_group_name_H-M   'P 1'
#
loop_
_entity.id
_entity.type
_entity.pdbx_description
1 polymer ?
#
loop_
_entity_poly.entity_id
_entity_poly.type
_entity_poly.pdbx_seq_one_letter_code
_entity_poly.pdbx_strand_id
1 'polypeptide(L)' 'MADPPIDEIDAELIRHLQLDGRRPYTQLAREVGLSEAAVRQRVQRLLEHGVMQIVAV' A
#
# COMPACT_ATOMS: atom_id res chain seq x y z
N MET A 1 -12.21 12.74 11.56
CA MET A 1 -11.48 12.06 10.48
C MET A 1 -12.11 10.70 10.32
N ALA A 2 -12.82 10.46 9.21
CA ALA A 2 -13.25 9.11 8.87
C ALA A 2 -12.12 8.48 8.07
N ASP A 3 -11.55 7.38 8.54
CA ASP A 3 -10.64 6.60 7.72
C ASP A 3 -11.39 6.18 6.44
N PRO A 4 -10.77 6.34 5.26
CA PRO A 4 -11.37 5.84 4.04
C PRO A 4 -11.57 4.33 4.18
N PRO A 5 -12.66 3.76 3.65
CA PRO A 5 -12.87 2.32 3.71
C PRO A 5 -11.68 1.63 3.03
N ILE A 6 -10.93 0.88 3.84
CA ILE A 6 -9.82 0.02 3.40
C ILE A 6 -10.46 -1.22 2.78
N ASP A 7 -10.12 -1.49 1.54
CA ASP A 7 -10.54 -2.73 0.88
C ASP A 7 -9.52 -3.86 1.10
N GLU A 8 -9.84 -5.05 0.62
CA GLU A 8 -9.01 -6.23 0.83
C GLU A 8 -7.62 -6.10 0.18
N ILE A 9 -7.54 -5.43 -0.97
CA ILE A 9 -6.29 -5.15 -1.67
C ILE A 9 -5.42 -4.19 -0.85
N ASP A 10 -6.00 -3.13 -0.30
CA ASP A 10 -5.27 -2.18 0.53
C ASP A 10 -4.71 -2.87 1.79
N ALA A 11 -5.51 -3.74 2.42
CA ALA A 11 -5.05 -4.54 3.55
C ALA A 11 -3.89 -5.49 3.19
N GLU A 12 -3.91 -6.06 1.98
CA GLU A 12 -2.85 -6.92 1.48
C GLU A 12 -1.57 -6.14 1.16
N LEU A 13 -1.69 -4.97 0.52
CA LEU A 13 -0.57 -4.05 0.29
C LEU A 13 0.10 -3.63 1.60
N ILE A 14 -0.69 -3.31 2.62
CA ILE A 14 -0.19 -2.99 3.96
C ILE A 14 0.57 -4.19 4.55
N ARG A 15 0.04 -5.41 4.46
CA ARG A 15 0.73 -6.62 4.94
C ARG A 15 2.08 -6.82 4.26
N HIS A 16 2.15 -6.65 2.93
CA HIS A 16 3.41 -6.79 2.22
C HIS A 16 4.43 -5.72 2.59
N LEU A 17 4.00 -4.46 2.75
CA LEU A 17 4.87 -3.36 3.15
C LEU A 17 5.29 -3.43 4.63
N GLN A 18 4.48 -4.03 5.50
CA GLN A 18 4.86 -4.31 6.90
C GLN A 18 5.94 -5.38 6.99
N LEU A 19 5.89 -6.39 6.11
CA LEU A 19 6.92 -7.43 6.04
C LEU A 19 8.23 -6.87 5.46
N ASP A 20 8.13 -6.07 4.41
CA ASP A 20 9.27 -5.43 3.77
C ASP A 20 8.86 -4.12 3.09
N GLY A 21 9.07 -3.01 3.80
CA GLY A 21 8.76 -1.66 3.32
C GLY A 21 9.68 -1.18 2.19
N ARG A 22 10.73 -1.94 1.85
CA ARG A 22 11.61 -1.66 0.71
C ARG A 22 11.19 -2.40 -0.55
N ARG A 23 10.11 -3.20 -0.51
CA ARG A 23 9.58 -3.88 -1.70
C ARG A 23 9.22 -2.88 -2.78
N PRO A 24 9.66 -3.12 -4.03
CA PRO A 24 9.28 -2.28 -5.15
C PRO A 24 7.79 -2.46 -5.49
N TYR A 25 7.13 -1.38 -5.88
CA TYR A 25 5.70 -1.40 -6.26
C TYR A 25 5.41 -2.31 -7.45
N THR A 26 6.39 -2.54 -8.34
CA THR A 26 6.29 -3.52 -9.44
C THR A 26 6.09 -4.94 -8.95
N GLN A 27 6.70 -5.32 -7.81
CA GLN A 27 6.54 -6.64 -7.21
C GLN A 27 5.19 -6.74 -6.51
N LEU A 28 4.83 -5.74 -5.69
CA LEU A 28 3.52 -5.67 -5.05
C LEU A 28 2.38 -5.78 -6.07
N ALA A 29 2.50 -5.07 -7.19
CA ALA A 29 1.53 -5.10 -8.29
C ALA A 29 1.32 -6.51 -8.84
N ARG A 30 2.39 -7.31 -8.99
CA ARG A 30 2.30 -8.70 -9.41
C ARG A 30 1.66 -9.59 -8.35
N GLU A 31 1.96 -9.34 -7.07
CA GLU A 31 1.43 -10.11 -5.94
C GLU A 31 -0.08 -9.88 -5.77
N VAL A 32 -0.56 -8.62 -5.89
CA VAL A 32 -1.99 -8.28 -5.73
C VAL A 32 -2.79 -8.25 -7.04
N GLY A 33 -2.17 -8.59 -8.18
CA GLY A 33 -2.85 -8.64 -9.49
C GLY A 33 -3.26 -7.27 -10.06
N LEU A 34 -2.57 -6.19 -9.70
CA LEU A 34 -2.83 -4.83 -10.18
C LEU A 34 -1.71 -4.29 -11.06
N SER A 35 -1.94 -3.12 -11.67
CA SER A 35 -0.86 -2.35 -12.29
C SER A 35 -0.06 -1.60 -11.23
N GLU A 36 1.22 -1.32 -11.52
CA GLU A 36 2.08 -0.53 -10.63
C GLU A 36 1.49 0.86 -10.33
N ALA A 37 0.88 1.49 -11.34
CA ALA A 37 0.21 2.77 -11.18
C ALA A 37 -0.96 2.70 -10.18
N ALA A 38 -1.75 1.62 -10.22
CA ALA A 38 -2.86 1.41 -9.29
C ALA A 38 -2.35 1.17 -7.85
N VAL A 39 -1.30 0.34 -7.69
CA VAL A 39 -0.67 0.13 -6.38
C VAL A 39 -0.13 1.44 -5.82
N ARG A 40 0.58 2.23 -6.64
CA ARG A 40 1.13 3.52 -6.22
C ARG A 40 0.03 4.48 -5.76
N GLN A 41 -1.08 4.59 -6.49
CA GLN A 41 -2.21 5.44 -6.07
C GLN A 41 -2.83 4.99 -4.76
N ARG A 42 -3.01 3.67 -4.57
CA ARG A 42 -3.54 3.10 -3.33
C ARG A 42 -2.63 3.36 -2.14
N VAL A 43 -1.35 3.05 -2.27
CA VAL A 43 -0.33 3.33 -1.24
C VAL A 43 -0.31 4.81 -0.90
N GLN A 44 -0.32 5.69 -1.90
CA GLN A 44 -0.30 7.13 -1.69
C GLN A 44 -1.56 7.63 -0.96
N ARG A 45 -2.74 7.11 -1.32
CA ARG A 45 -3.99 7.37 -0.57
C ARG A 45 -3.88 6.94 0.89
N LEU A 46 -3.35 5.75 1.17
CA LEU A 46 -3.18 5.25 2.54
C LEU A 46 -2.22 6.13 3.36
N LEU A 47 -1.16 6.66 2.73
CA LEU A 47 -0.24 7.61 3.37
C LEU A 47 -0.90 8.97 3.63
N GLU A 48 -1.61 9.52 2.64
CA GLU A 48 -2.27 10.83 2.73
C GLU A 48 -3.39 10.87 3.77
N HIS A 49 -4.12 9.75 3.93
CA HIS A 49 -5.16 9.61 4.95
C HIS A 49 -4.62 9.25 6.34
N GLY A 50 -3.30 9.05 6.50
CA GLY A 50 -2.67 8.69 7.78
C GLY A 50 -2.91 7.24 8.22
N VAL A 51 -3.42 6.40 7.32
CA VAL A 51 -3.67 4.97 7.57
C VAL A 51 -2.35 4.19 7.64
N MET A 52 -1.33 4.64 6.91
CA MET A 52 0.00 4.03 6.87
C MET A 52 1.09 5.11 6.90
N GLN A 53 2.26 4.78 7.43
CA GLN A 53 3.47 5.61 7.34
C GLN A 53 4.67 4.71 7.04
N ILE A 54 5.47 5.07 6.02
CA ILE A 54 6.73 4.39 5.71
C ILE A 54 7.85 5.16 6.42
N VAL A 55 8.49 4.53 7.40
CA VAL A 55 9.65 5.08 8.10
C VAL A 55 10.90 4.32 7.69
N ALA A 56 11.92 5.04 7.21
CA ALA A 56 13.24 4.47 6.97
C ALA A 56 14.04 4.51 8.28
N VAL A 57 14.59 3.36 8.68
CA VAL A 57 15.68 3.26 9.68
C VAL A 57 17.01 3.03 8.99
#